data_AF-A0A0F2L7Y4-F1
#
_entry.id   AF-A0A0F2L7Y4-F1
#
_cell.length_a   1.000
_cell.length_b   1.000
_cell.length_c   1.000
_cell.angle_alpha   90.00
_cell.angle_beta   90.00
_cell.angle_gamma   90.00
#
_symmetry.space_group_name_H-M   'P 1'
#
loop_
_entity.id
_entity.type
_entity.pdbx_description
1 polymer ?
#
loop_
_entity_poly.entity_id
_entity_poly.type
_entity_poly.pdbx_seq_one_letter_code
_entity_poly.pdbx_strand_id
1 'polypeptide(L)'
;MRRIGIRLISRSYADEAMAQMLMAIGGVYNVYFDGDVLYLEVDEGVIAPGEAVRRALDLGYEALLPHYVFSTRRGDPWKIKERVEAAAAPFLVAATYDVDEGYIYAVAVPGTGDEEVLKWAEELGVSASLVDKYYKPVRLSFG
;
A
#
# COMPACT_ATOMS: atom_id res chain seq x y z
N MET A 1 1.37 -14.79 11.30
CA MET A 1 2.25 -13.65 11.60
C MET A 1 3.20 -13.40 10.44
N ARG A 2 3.25 -12.16 9.96
CA ARG A 2 4.13 -11.71 8.88
C ARG A 2 4.97 -10.53 9.36
N ARG A 3 6.23 -10.48 8.96
CA ARG A 3 7.11 -9.33 9.18
C ARG A 3 7.15 -8.48 7.92
N ILE A 4 6.81 -7.20 8.05
CA ILE A 4 6.84 -6.20 6.96
C ILE A 4 7.97 -5.23 7.27
N GLY A 5 8.94 -5.11 6.37
CA GLY A 5 10.02 -4.12 6.46
C GLY A 5 9.72 -2.94 5.54
N ILE A 6 9.57 -1.76 6.13
CA ILE A 6 9.24 -0.52 5.43
C ILE A 6 10.47 0.39 5.44
N ARG A 7 11.10 0.59 4.28
CA ARG A 7 12.19 1.57 4.17
C ARG A 7 11.63 2.98 4.29
N LEU A 8 12.16 3.74 5.24
CA LEU A 8 11.77 5.12 5.48
C LEU A 8 12.67 6.07 4.69
N ILE A 9 12.05 7.07 4.06
CA ILE A 9 12.74 8.17 3.38
C ILE A 9 12.92 9.34 4.33
N SER A 10 11.87 9.62 5.12
CA SER A 10 11.92 10.59 6.19
C SER A 10 11.02 10.13 7.32
N ARG A 11 11.31 10.60 8.52
CA ARG A 11 10.39 10.49 9.64
C ARG A 11 9.44 11.69 9.71
N SER A 12 9.47 12.62 8.73
CA SER A 12 8.75 13.91 8.72
C SER A 12 8.56 14.56 10.11
N TYR A 13 7.51 14.22 10.85
CA TYR A 13 7.24 14.67 12.24
C TYR A 13 7.09 13.52 13.26
N ALA A 14 7.22 12.28 12.82
CA ALA A 14 7.24 11.07 13.62
C ALA A 14 8.60 10.81 14.28
N ASP A 15 8.59 10.08 15.40
CA ASP A 15 9.79 9.59 16.08
C ASP A 15 9.63 8.13 16.53
N GLU A 16 10.72 7.52 16.99
CA GLU A 16 10.73 6.10 17.36
C GLU A 16 9.74 5.75 18.47
N ALA A 17 9.43 6.69 19.37
CA ALA A 17 8.45 6.50 20.42
C ALA A 17 7.03 6.46 19.83
N MET A 18 6.74 7.30 18.83
CA MET A 18 5.46 7.24 18.09
C MET A 18 5.27 5.91 17.37
N ALA A 19 6.34 5.26 16.88
CA ALA A 19 6.23 3.94 16.26
C ALA A 19 5.60 2.90 17.21
N GLN A 20 5.87 2.99 18.52
CA GLN A 20 5.33 2.09 19.53
C GLN A 20 3.80 2.21 19.66
N MET A 21 3.22 3.34 19.26
CA MET A 21 1.76 3.52 19.24
C MET A 21 1.08 2.58 18.26
N LEU A 22 1.78 2.10 17.23
CA LEU A 22 1.24 1.11 16.28
C LEU A 22 0.94 -0.22 16.96
N MET A 23 1.63 -0.59 18.06
CA MET A 23 1.32 -1.81 18.82
C MET A 23 0.00 -1.72 19.60
N ALA A 24 -0.57 -0.52 19.75
CA ALA A 24 -1.93 -0.38 20.29
C ALA A 24 -3.01 -0.80 19.28
N ILE A 25 -2.65 -0.98 18.01
CA ILE A 25 -3.53 -1.43 16.94
C ILE A 25 -3.63 -2.96 17.02
N GLY A 26 -4.87 -3.47 17.07
CA GLY A 26 -5.11 -4.90 17.07
C GLY A 26 -4.43 -5.59 15.88
N GLY A 27 -3.69 -6.67 16.16
CA GLY A 27 -2.97 -7.41 15.14
C GLY A 27 -1.54 -6.92 14.87
N VAL A 28 -1.08 -5.84 15.50
CA VAL A 28 0.34 -5.44 15.47
C VAL A 28 1.01 -5.91 16.77
N TYR A 29 1.93 -6.87 16.67
CA TYR A 29 2.56 -7.48 17.84
C TYR A 29 3.84 -6.78 18.28
N ASN A 30 4.62 -6.30 17.31
CA ASN A 30 5.92 -5.72 17.57
C ASN A 30 6.27 -4.69 16.50
N VAL A 31 6.97 -3.64 16.93
CA VAL A 31 7.44 -2.55 16.07
C VAL A 31 8.84 -2.13 16.50
N TYR A 32 9.78 -2.17 15.57
CA TYR A 32 11.17 -1.80 15.81
C TYR A 32 11.85 -1.23 14.57
N PHE A 33 12.97 -0.57 14.79
CA PHE A 33 13.82 -0.05 13.73
C PHE A 33 15.08 -0.89 13.59
N ASP A 34 15.53 -1.06 12.35
CA ASP A 34 16.90 -1.47 12.02
C ASP A 34 17.39 -0.54 10.91
N GLY A 35 18.25 0.42 11.29
CA GLY A 35 18.69 1.50 10.41
C GLY A 35 17.53 2.38 9.92
N ASP A 36 17.38 2.46 8.60
CA ASP A 36 16.32 3.21 7.90
C ASP A 36 15.03 2.39 7.69
N VAL A 37 14.94 1.18 8.25
CA VAL A 37 13.78 0.30 8.07
C VAL A 37 12.95 0.23 9.34
N LEU A 38 11.66 0.53 9.21
CA LEU A 38 10.64 0.25 10.22
C LEU A 38 10.08 -1.16 9.98
N TYR A 39 10.21 -2.04 10.97
CA TYR A 39 9.64 -3.37 10.94
C TYR A 39 8.33 -3.43 11.70
N LEU A 40 7.31 -4.00 11.07
CA LEU A 40 6.03 -4.33 11.68
C LEU A 40 5.85 -5.85 11.68
N GLU A 41 5.58 -6.43 12.84
CA GLU A 41 5.18 -7.84 12.96
C GLU A 41 3.68 -7.92 13.14
N VAL A 42 2.97 -8.40 12.11
CA VAL A 42 1.52 -8.32 12.00
C VAL A 42 0.84 -9.69 11.95
N ASP A 43 -0.35 -9.79 12.53
CA ASP A 43 -1.30 -10.87 12.27
C ASP A 43 -2.20 -10.50 11.09
N GLU A 44 -1.98 -11.14 9.94
CA GLU A 44 -2.79 -10.92 8.74
C GLU A 44 -4.25 -11.38 8.92
N GLY A 45 -4.54 -12.21 9.92
CA GLY A 45 -5.92 -12.58 10.29
C GLY A 45 -6.67 -11.50 11.06
N VAL A 46 -5.97 -10.48 11.58
CA VAL A 46 -6.55 -9.40 12.40
C VAL A 46 -6.44 -8.05 11.70
N ILE A 47 -5.30 -7.76 11.06
CA ILE A 47 -5.06 -6.52 10.32
C ILE A 47 -4.44 -6.82 8.96
N ALA A 48 -5.00 -6.22 7.91
CA ALA A 48 -4.43 -6.28 6.58
C ALA A 48 -3.03 -5.62 6.56
N PRO A 49 -2.01 -6.25 5.93
CA PRO A 49 -0.68 -5.66 5.76
C PRO A 49 -0.69 -4.21 5.26
N GLY A 50 -1.48 -3.93 4.24
CA GLY A 50 -1.62 -2.61 3.62
C GLY A 50 -2.17 -1.59 4.60
N GLU A 51 -3.14 -1.98 5.43
CA GLU A 51 -3.67 -1.15 6.50
C GLU A 51 -2.61 -0.90 7.59
N ALA A 52 -1.85 -1.91 8.01
CA ALA A 52 -0.77 -1.73 8.98
C ALA A 52 0.30 -0.73 8.47
N VAL A 53 0.69 -0.83 7.20
CA VAL A 53 1.60 0.14 6.56
C VAL A 53 0.95 1.52 6.49
N ARG A 54 -0.33 1.61 6.12
CA ARG A 54 -1.08 2.88 6.07
C ARG A 54 -1.11 3.57 7.43
N ARG A 55 -1.22 2.81 8.53
CA ARG A 55 -1.16 3.36 9.90
C ARG A 55 0.20 3.92 10.26
N ALA A 56 1.29 3.33 9.76
CA ALA A 56 2.61 3.96 9.87
C ALA A 56 2.65 5.29 9.11
N LEU A 57 2.08 5.35 7.90
CA LEU A 57 1.98 6.61 7.17
C LEU A 57 1.12 7.66 7.90
N ASP A 58 0.01 7.26 8.53
CA ASP A 58 -0.87 8.12 9.33
C ASP A 58 -0.11 8.78 10.50
N LEU A 59 0.89 8.09 11.07
CA LEU A 59 1.74 8.64 12.14
C LEU A 59 2.77 9.66 11.64
N GLY A 60 2.93 9.82 10.32
CA GLY A 60 3.88 10.76 9.72
C GLY A 60 5.16 10.14 9.20
N TYR A 61 5.24 8.81 9.11
CA TYR A 61 6.34 8.18 8.40
C TYR A 61 6.19 8.34 6.89
N GLU A 62 7.28 8.70 6.22
CA GLU A 62 7.35 8.68 4.76
C GLU A 62 8.11 7.44 4.33
N ALA A 63 7.46 6.58 3.55
CA ALA A 63 7.97 5.26 3.19
C ALA A 63 8.24 5.14 1.69
N LEU A 64 9.30 4.42 1.33
CA LEU A 64 9.54 3.99 -0.04
C LEU A 64 8.71 2.73 -0.32
N LEU A 65 7.65 2.86 -1.12
CA LEU A 65 6.72 1.77 -1.42
C LEU A 65 6.74 1.42 -2.92
N PRO A 66 6.42 0.17 -3.29
CA PRO A 66 6.24 -0.22 -4.69
C PRO A 66 4.92 0.32 -5.24
N HIS A 67 5.03 1.02 -6.38
CA HIS A 67 3.93 1.48 -7.20
C HIS A 67 3.82 0.60 -8.45
N TYR A 68 2.59 0.28 -8.81
CA TYR A 68 2.23 -0.48 -10.00
C TYR A 68 1.29 0.36 -10.85
N VAL A 69 1.55 0.40 -12.15
CA VAL A 69 0.70 1.08 -13.13
C VAL A 69 0.19 0.05 -14.13
N PHE A 70 -1.13 -0.05 -14.29
CA PHE A 70 -1.74 -0.97 -15.24
C PHE A 70 -2.57 -0.20 -16.26
N SER A 71 -2.39 -0.50 -17.55
CA SER A 71 -3.32 -0.07 -18.59
C SER A 71 -4.57 -0.93 -18.57
N THR A 72 -5.73 -0.31 -18.70
CA THR A 72 -7.00 -1.02 -18.91
C THR A 72 -7.47 -0.82 -20.36
N ARG A 73 -7.96 -1.88 -21.02
CA ARG A 73 -8.34 -1.82 -22.44
C ARG A 73 -9.84 -1.79 -22.71
N ARG A 74 -10.67 -2.11 -21.72
CA ARG A 74 -12.13 -2.28 -21.89
C ARG A 74 -12.87 -1.99 -20.59
N GLY A 75 -14.02 -1.33 -20.72
CA GLY A 75 -14.97 -1.09 -19.64
C GLY A 75 -15.45 0.37 -19.62
N ASP A 76 -16.46 0.63 -18.80
CA ASP A 76 -16.87 1.99 -18.47
C ASP A 76 -15.88 2.57 -17.46
N PRO A 77 -15.09 3.61 -17.82
CA PRO A 77 -14.04 4.15 -16.95
C PRO A 77 -14.52 4.53 -15.55
N TRP A 78 -15.75 5.04 -15.43
CA TRP A 78 -16.30 5.43 -14.13
C TRP A 78 -16.63 4.22 -13.25
N LYS A 79 -17.13 3.14 -13.85
CA LYS A 79 -17.34 1.88 -13.13
C LYS A 79 -16.04 1.21 -12.73
N ILE A 80 -14.99 1.34 -13.55
CA ILE A 80 -13.65 0.84 -13.19
C ILE A 80 -13.14 1.61 -11.98
N LYS A 81 -13.25 2.94 -12.00
CA LYS A 81 -12.90 3.79 -10.85
C LYS A 81 -13.62 3.37 -9.58
N GLU A 82 -14.94 3.23 -9.62
CA GLU A 82 -15.75 2.79 -8.48
C GLU A 82 -15.28 1.42 -7.95
N ARG A 83 -14.95 0.48 -8.84
CA ARG A 83 -14.42 -0.83 -8.43
C ARG A 83 -13.04 -0.74 -7.81
N VAL A 84 -12.12 0.03 -8.39
CA VAL A 84 -10.77 0.23 -7.84
C VAL A 84 -10.83 0.84 -6.45
N GLU A 85 -11.64 1.87 -6.27
CA GLU A 85 -11.78 2.58 -4.99
C GLU A 85 -12.52 1.74 -3.93
N ALA A 86 -13.40 0.82 -4.35
CA ALA A 86 -14.09 -0.11 -3.45
C ALA A 86 -13.30 -1.40 -3.17
N ALA A 87 -12.41 -1.83 -4.07
CA ALA A 87 -11.69 -3.10 -3.99
C ALA A 87 -10.44 -3.01 -3.11
N ALA A 88 -10.66 -2.99 -1.80
CA ALA A 88 -9.57 -3.13 -0.84
C ALA A 88 -8.96 -4.54 -0.93
N ALA A 89 -7.67 -4.62 -1.24
CA ALA A 89 -6.89 -5.86 -1.13
C ALA A 89 -5.96 -5.79 0.10
N PRO A 90 -5.75 -6.90 0.83
CA PRO A 90 -4.99 -6.87 2.08
C PRO A 90 -3.55 -6.36 1.94
N PHE A 91 -2.93 -6.49 0.76
CA PHE A 91 -1.56 -6.08 0.48
C PHE A 91 -1.46 -4.67 -0.14
N LEU A 92 -2.58 -4.00 -0.44
CA LEU A 92 -2.59 -2.66 -0.99
C LEU A 92 -2.66 -1.61 0.11
N VAL A 93 -1.78 -0.62 0.01
CA VAL A 93 -1.79 0.57 0.85
C VAL A 93 -2.77 1.60 0.29
N ALA A 94 -2.82 1.75 -1.03
CA ALA A 94 -3.75 2.63 -1.74
C ALA A 94 -3.91 2.18 -3.20
N ALA A 95 -5.04 2.51 -3.82
CA ALA A 95 -5.24 2.37 -5.25
C ALA A 95 -6.15 3.49 -5.78
N THR A 96 -5.94 3.87 -7.04
CA THR A 96 -6.79 4.84 -7.74
C THR A 96 -6.80 4.55 -9.24
N TYR A 97 -7.73 5.18 -9.95
CA TYR A 97 -7.89 5.03 -11.39
C TYR A 97 -7.97 6.39 -12.06
N ASP A 98 -7.15 6.56 -13.09
CA ASP A 98 -7.20 7.71 -13.99
C ASP A 98 -8.16 7.41 -15.14
N VAL A 99 -9.26 8.16 -15.15
CA VAL A 99 -10.36 8.01 -16.11
C VAL A 99 -9.95 8.44 -17.51
N ASP A 100 -9.09 9.46 -17.61
CA ASP A 100 -8.71 10.06 -18.88
C ASP A 100 -7.64 9.21 -19.59
N GLU A 101 -6.67 8.70 -18.82
CA GLU A 101 -5.57 7.89 -19.34
C GLU A 101 -5.86 6.38 -19.33
N GLY A 102 -6.88 5.94 -18.60
CA GLY A 102 -7.26 4.52 -18.51
C GLY A 102 -6.28 3.68 -17.68
N TYR A 103 -5.59 4.30 -16.72
CA TYR A 103 -4.58 3.66 -15.88
C TYR A 103 -5.07 3.39 -14.46
N ILE A 104 -4.81 2.17 -13.97
CA ILE A 104 -4.89 1.83 -12.54
C ILE A 104 -3.52 2.11 -11.92
N TYR A 105 -3.52 2.87 -10.84
CA TYR A 105 -2.35 3.08 -9.99
C TYR A 105 -2.56 2.36 -8.68
N ALA A 106 -1.64 1.48 -8.30
CA ALA A 106 -1.71 0.73 -7.04
C ALA A 106 -0.40 0.87 -6.27
N VAL A 107 -0.49 1.14 -4.97
CA VAL A 107 0.63 1.16 -4.04
C VAL A 107 0.48 -0.04 -3.12
N ALA A 108 1.49 -0.92 -3.09
CA ALA A 108 1.45 -2.14 -2.31
C ALA A 108 2.43 -2.10 -1.13
N VAL A 109 2.30 -3.07 -0.22
CA VAL A 109 3.31 -3.30 0.81
C VAL A 109 4.63 -3.82 0.19
N PRO A 110 5.79 -3.54 0.80
CA PRO A 110 7.04 -4.09 0.32
C PRO A 110 7.03 -5.62 0.28
N GLY A 111 7.56 -6.18 -0.81
CA GLY A 111 7.62 -7.63 -1.03
C GLY A 111 6.38 -8.24 -1.70
N THR A 112 5.32 -7.46 -1.97
CA THR A 112 4.21 -7.90 -2.84
C THR A 112 4.71 -8.14 -4.27
N GLY A 113 4.32 -9.27 -4.85
CA GLY A 113 4.74 -9.69 -6.18
C GLY A 113 3.85 -9.15 -7.31
N ASP A 114 4.39 -9.06 -8.51
CA ASP A 114 3.69 -8.51 -9.68
C ASP A 114 2.43 -9.32 -10.03
N GLU A 115 2.52 -10.64 -9.93
CA GLU A 115 1.40 -11.55 -10.18
C GLU A 115 0.23 -11.33 -9.21
N GLU A 116 0.53 -11.02 -7.95
CA GLU A 116 -0.48 -10.78 -6.91
C GLU A 116 -1.26 -9.50 -7.19
N VAL A 117 -0.56 -8.42 -7.59
CA VAL A 117 -1.20 -7.14 -7.93
C VAL A 117 -1.92 -7.23 -9.28
N LEU A 118 -1.34 -7.93 -10.26
CA LEU A 118 -1.99 -8.15 -11.56
C LEU A 118 -3.30 -8.93 -11.38
N LYS A 119 -3.29 -9.99 -10.57
CA LYS A 119 -4.49 -10.78 -10.27
C LYS A 119 -5.58 -9.90 -9.64
N TRP A 120 -5.24 -9.06 -8.66
CA TRP A 120 -6.19 -8.09 -8.11
C TRP A 120 -6.74 -7.15 -9.20
N ALA A 121 -5.89 -6.63 -10.08
CA ALA A 121 -6.33 -5.73 -11.16
C ALA A 121 -7.28 -6.43 -12.14
N GLU A 122 -7.05 -7.71 -12.46
CA GLU A 122 -7.91 -8.52 -13.33
C GLU A 122 -9.24 -8.88 -12.65
N GLU A 123 -9.25 -9.11 -11.33
CA GLU A 123 -10.45 -9.37 -10.53
C GLU A 123 -11.46 -8.20 -10.54
N LEU A 124 -11.03 -6.99 -10.92
CA LEU A 124 -11.90 -5.84 -11.14
C LEU A 124 -12.77 -5.98 -12.41
N GLY A 125 -12.63 -7.08 -13.15
CA GLY A 125 -13.38 -7.38 -14.36
C GLY A 125 -12.90 -6.57 -15.57
N VAL A 126 -11.61 -6.20 -15.58
CA VAL A 126 -10.95 -5.50 -16.69
C VAL A 126 -9.77 -6.32 -17.19
N SER A 127 -9.46 -6.17 -18.48
CA SER A 127 -8.17 -6.64 -19.00
C SER A 127 -7.12 -5.60 -18.61
N ALA A 128 -6.30 -5.96 -17.62
CA ALA A 128 -5.18 -5.18 -17.13
C ALA A 128 -3.86 -5.65 -17.78
N SER A 129 -2.91 -4.76 -17.94
CA SER A 129 -1.54 -5.11 -18.33
C SER A 129 -0.58 -4.19 -17.59
N LEU A 130 0.43 -4.77 -16.94
CA LEU A 130 1.44 -4.00 -16.21
C LEU A 130 2.22 -3.14 -17.21
N VAL A 131 2.19 -1.82 -17.01
CA VAL A 131 2.88 -0.82 -17.84
C VAL A 131 4.21 -0.44 -17.18
N ASP A 132 4.18 -0.22 -15.88
CA ASP A 132 5.35 0.23 -15.13
C ASP A 132 5.30 -0.24 -13.68
N LYS A 133 6.49 -0.39 -13.09
CA LYS A 133 6.71 -0.70 -11.69
C LYS A 133 7.91 0.09 -11.19
N TYR A 134 7.70 0.88 -10.15
CA TYR A 134 8.76 1.68 -9.55
C TYR A 134 8.56 1.82 -8.05
N TYR A 135 9.63 2.22 -7.35
CA TYR A 135 9.56 2.59 -5.94
C TYR A 135 9.54 4.11 -5.83
N LYS A 136 8.58 4.67 -5.08
CA LYS A 136 8.53 6.11 -4.79
C LYS A 136 8.18 6.37 -3.32
N PRO A 137 8.63 7.53 -2.78
CA PRO A 137 8.21 7.97 -1.47
C PRO A 137 6.69 8.17 -1.43
N VAL A 138 6.07 7.63 -0.39
CA VAL A 138 4.65 7.79 -0.07
C VAL A 138 4.57 8.37 1.34
N ARG A 139 3.82 9.46 1.45
CA ARG A 139 3.41 10.06 2.71
C ARG A 139 1.92 10.30 2.66
N LEU A 140 1.22 10.13 3.77
CA LEU A 140 -0.09 10.73 3.90
C LEU A 140 0.12 12.19 4.29
N SER A 141 -0.12 13.10 3.34
CA SER A 141 -0.25 14.51 3.71
C SER A 141 -1.56 14.65 4.49
N PHE A 142 -1.50 15.19 5.71
CA PHE A 142 -2.68 15.82 6.30
C PHE A 142 -3.18 16.82 5.25
N GLY A 143 -4.39 16.57 4.72
CA GLY A 143 -5.10 17.58 3.93
C GLY A 143 -5.31 18.83 4.76
#